data_AF-M3ERC5-F1
#
_entry.id   AF-M3ERC5-F1
#
_cell.length_a   1.000
_cell.length_b   1.000
_cell.length_c   1.000
_cell.angle_alpha   90.00
_cell.angle_beta   90.00
_cell.angle_gamma   90.00
#
_symmetry.space_group_name_H-M   'P 1'
#
loop_
_entity.id
_entity.type
_entity.pdbx_description
1 polymer ?
#
loop_
_entity_poly.entity_id
_entity_poly.type
_entity_poly.pdbx_seq_one_letter_code
_entity_poly.pdbx_strand_id
1 'polypeptide(L)'
;MEYVFIDDPVSSLDENHLIELAAELIQSSKSDIRFLITTHNPLFYNVLHNEFKKDTFKKYILKKQEDESYELANQSTDSPFSYHLHLKAELEKAIETGQLHKYHFNFLRNILEKTSTFVGLEKWEDLLPKTEDGDPNPYEVRIINFSSHSKHSDNEVVEVPDEHRRVLSFLVKKLDEMYRLRMRTK
;
A
#
# COMPACT_ATOMS: atom_id res chain seq x y z
N MET A 1 -19.99 -16.05 26.37
CA MET A 1 -18.76 -15.44 25.82
C MET A 1 -19.18 -14.28 24.95
N GLU A 2 -18.80 -13.07 25.33
CA GLU A 2 -19.21 -11.85 24.66
C GLU A 2 -18.10 -11.37 23.72
N TYR A 3 -18.51 -10.85 22.57
CA TYR A 3 -17.60 -10.33 21.55
C TYR A 3 -18.04 -8.93 21.15
N VAL A 4 -17.05 -8.06 20.92
CA VAL A 4 -17.25 -6.77 20.26
C VAL A 4 -16.62 -6.87 18.88
N PHE A 5 -17.44 -6.63 17.86
CA PHE A 5 -16.99 -6.57 16.48
C PHE A 5 -16.85 -5.10 16.06
N ILE A 6 -15.68 -4.74 15.57
CA ILE A 6 -15.35 -3.38 15.12
C ILE A 6 -14.98 -3.49 13.65
N ASP A 7 -15.86 -3.02 12.77
CA ASP A 7 -15.63 -3.03 11.33
C ASP A 7 -15.13 -1.68 10.85
N ASP A 8 -13.92 -1.70 10.30
CA ASP A 8 -13.25 -0.59 9.65
C ASP A 8 -13.36 0.75 10.41
N PRO A 9 -12.77 0.84 11.61
CA PRO A 9 -12.99 1.95 12.53
C PRO A 9 -12.35 3.28 12.08
N VAL A 10 -11.77 3.35 10.88
CA VAL A 10 -11.02 4.50 10.39
C VAL A 10 -11.62 5.03 9.08
N SER A 11 -12.11 6.27 9.11
CA SER A 11 -12.55 6.99 7.90
C SER A 11 -11.49 7.97 7.37
N SER A 12 -10.50 8.35 8.18
CA SER A 12 -9.41 9.28 7.84
C SER A 12 -8.17 9.05 8.70
N LEU A 13 -6.97 9.26 8.13
CA LEU A 13 -5.66 8.97 8.76
C LEU A 13 -5.19 10.01 9.78
N ASP A 14 -5.84 11.17 9.89
CA ASP A 14 -5.39 12.30 10.72
C ASP A 14 -5.45 12.05 12.24
N GLU A 15 -5.78 10.82 12.65
CA GLU A 15 -5.98 10.47 14.04
C GLU A 15 -5.20 9.21 14.45
N ASN A 16 -3.93 9.08 14.00
CA ASN A 16 -2.99 8.06 14.52
C ASN A 16 -3.01 7.98 16.05
N HIS A 17 -3.19 9.12 16.71
CA HIS A 17 -3.35 9.20 18.16
C HIS A 17 -4.62 8.52 18.71
N LEU A 18 -5.76 8.62 18.00
CA LEU A 18 -7.00 7.92 18.41
C LEU A 18 -6.89 6.41 18.18
N ILE A 19 -6.14 6.00 17.15
CA ILE A 19 -5.82 4.60 16.88
C ILE A 19 -4.99 4.02 18.03
N GLU A 20 -3.94 4.72 18.45
CA GLU A 20 -3.10 4.35 19.61
C GLU A 20 -3.93 4.26 20.90
N LEU A 21 -4.76 5.27 21.18
CA LEU A 21 -5.60 5.30 22.37
C LEU A 21 -6.62 4.16 22.40
N ALA A 22 -7.24 3.83 21.25
CA ALA A 22 -8.15 2.70 21.14
C ALA A 22 -7.42 1.37 21.40
N ALA A 23 -6.20 1.21 20.90
CA ALA A 23 -5.38 0.04 21.17
C ALA A 23 -5.02 -0.08 22.66
N GLU A 24 -4.64 1.02 23.32
CA GLU A 24 -4.36 1.05 24.75
C GLU A 24 -5.59 0.68 25.60
N LEU A 25 -6.78 1.19 25.26
CA LEU A 25 -8.03 0.84 25.93
C LEU A 25 -8.37 -0.65 25.81
N ILE A 26 -8.15 -1.23 24.63
CA ILE A 26 -8.37 -2.67 24.40
C ILE A 26 -7.38 -3.50 25.22
N GLN A 27 -6.11 -3.11 25.30
CA GLN A 27 -5.10 -3.83 26.07
C GLN A 27 -5.28 -3.71 27.59
N SER A 28 -5.78 -2.56 28.05
CA SER A 28 -6.01 -2.29 29.49
C SER A 28 -7.33 -2.86 30.02
N SER A 29 -8.22 -3.30 29.13
CA SER A 29 -9.47 -3.97 29.50
C SER A 29 -9.19 -5.24 30.32
N LYS A 30 -9.74 -5.28 31.54
CA LYS A 30 -9.75 -6.48 32.41
C LYS A 30 -10.98 -7.36 32.21
N SER A 31 -11.78 -7.07 31.18
CA SER A 31 -13.01 -7.79 30.88
C SER A 31 -12.70 -9.07 30.10
N ASP A 32 -13.53 -10.11 30.27
CA ASP A 32 -13.49 -11.33 29.45
C ASP A 32 -14.07 -11.13 28.03
N ILE A 33 -14.43 -9.89 27.68
CA ILE A 33 -14.88 -9.50 26.34
C ILE A 33 -13.74 -9.65 25.34
N ARG A 34 -14.01 -10.34 24.23
CA ARG A 34 -13.07 -10.49 23.11
C ARG A 34 -13.39 -9.51 21.99
N PHE A 35 -12.35 -8.95 21.39
CA PHE A 35 -12.48 -8.03 20.27
C PHE A 35 -12.13 -8.72 18.95
N LEU A 36 -12.94 -8.48 17.92
CA LEU A 36 -12.62 -8.80 16.54
C LEU A 36 -12.66 -7.49 15.75
N ILE A 37 -11.50 -7.07 15.24
CA ILE A 37 -11.33 -5.82 14.51
C ILE A 37 -11.01 -6.17 13.06
N THR A 38 -11.76 -5.60 12.13
CA THR A 38 -11.51 -5.68 10.69
C THR A 38 -11.17 -4.30 10.17
N THR A 39 -10.31 -4.23 9.16
CA THR A 39 -10.02 -2.99 8.45
C THR A 39 -9.56 -3.32 7.04
N HIS A 40 -9.83 -2.41 6.11
CA HIS A 40 -9.20 -2.43 4.80
C HIS A 40 -7.98 -1.49 4.71
N ASN A 41 -7.69 -0.73 5.78
CA ASN A 41 -6.61 0.24 5.83
C ASN A 41 -5.28 -0.41 6.28
N PRO A 42 -4.27 -0.53 5.40
CA PRO A 42 -3.01 -1.19 5.71
C PRO A 42 -2.19 -0.50 6.80
N LEU A 43 -2.32 0.84 6.92
CA LEU A 43 -1.59 1.60 7.94
C LEU A 43 -2.21 1.35 9.32
N PHE A 44 -3.54 1.41 9.43
CA PHE A 44 -4.24 1.08 10.67
C PHE A 44 -3.92 -0.35 11.12
N TYR A 45 -3.97 -1.31 10.19
CA TYR A 45 -3.55 -2.68 10.47
C TYR A 45 -2.11 -2.74 11.01
N ASN A 46 -1.18 -2.00 10.42
CA ASN A 46 0.23 -2.00 10.86
C ASN A 46 0.43 -1.34 12.23
N VAL A 47 -0.31 -0.28 12.56
CA VAL A 47 -0.28 0.32 13.90
C VAL A 47 -0.76 -0.69 14.94
N LEU A 48 -1.94 -1.27 14.72
CA LEU A 48 -2.47 -2.32 15.61
C LEU A 48 -1.52 -3.53 15.68
N HIS A 49 -0.93 -3.93 14.56
CA HIS A 49 0.04 -5.02 14.51
C HIS A 49 1.25 -4.76 15.41
N ASN A 50 1.71 -3.53 15.49
CA ASN A 50 2.86 -3.15 16.32
C ASN A 50 2.49 -2.98 17.79
N GLU A 51 1.35 -2.35 18.08
CA GLU A 51 0.87 -2.14 19.44
C GLU A 51 0.51 -3.47 20.13
N PHE A 52 -0.14 -4.38 19.39
CA PHE A 52 -0.53 -5.68 19.90
C PHE A 52 0.64 -6.67 19.82
N LYS A 53 1.34 -6.87 20.94
CA LYS A 53 2.41 -7.88 21.07
C LYS A 53 1.88 -9.29 20.79
N LYS A 54 2.76 -10.14 20.25
CA LYS A 54 2.43 -11.48 19.67
C LYS A 54 1.64 -12.43 20.56
N ASP A 55 1.83 -12.36 21.87
CA ASP A 55 1.31 -13.41 22.78
C ASP A 55 -0.18 -13.23 23.11
N THR A 56 -0.75 -12.05 22.87
CA THR A 56 -2.11 -11.73 23.30
C THR A 56 -3.12 -11.65 22.14
N PHE A 57 -2.65 -11.45 20.90
CA PHE A 57 -3.51 -11.19 19.75
C PHE A 57 -3.13 -12.04 18.53
N LYS A 58 -4.14 -12.65 17.91
CA LYS A 58 -4.00 -13.32 16.62
C LYS A 58 -4.19 -12.30 15.50
N LYS A 59 -3.32 -12.34 14.50
CA LYS A 59 -3.26 -11.36 13.41
C LYS A 59 -3.48 -12.07 12.09
N TYR A 60 -4.33 -11.53 11.24
CA TYR A 60 -4.71 -12.20 10.00
C TYR A 60 -4.78 -11.20 8.85
N ILE A 61 -4.49 -11.69 7.65
CA ILE A 61 -4.77 -11.01 6.39
C ILE A 61 -5.79 -11.86 5.64
N LEU A 62 -6.92 -11.25 5.29
CA LEU A 62 -7.91 -11.85 4.39
C LEU A 62 -7.56 -11.48 2.95
N LYS A 63 -7.38 -12.47 2.08
CA LYS A 63 -7.10 -12.28 0.65
C LYS A 63 -8.21 -12.90 -0.18
N LYS A 64 -8.66 -12.19 -1.22
CA LYS A 64 -9.49 -12.77 -2.28
C LYS A 64 -8.57 -13.36 -3.35
N GLN A 65 -8.81 -14.61 -3.71
CA GLN A 65 -8.09 -15.33 -4.76
C GLN A 65 -8.76 -15.11 -6.12
N GLU A 66 -8.06 -15.50 -7.19
CA GLU A 66 -8.58 -15.37 -8.58
C GLU A 66 -9.82 -16.23 -8.84
N ASP A 67 -9.93 -17.38 -8.17
CA ASP A 67 -11.07 -18.30 -8.25
C ASP A 67 -12.26 -17.85 -7.38
N GLU A 68 -12.26 -16.58 -6.94
CA GLU A 68 -13.23 -15.98 -6.02
C GLU A 68 -13.26 -16.60 -4.62
N SER A 69 -12.31 -17.48 -4.30
CA SER A 69 -12.17 -18.04 -2.96
C SER A 69 -11.48 -17.03 -2.02
N TYR A 70 -11.58 -17.25 -0.72
CA TYR A 70 -10.98 -16.39 0.31
C TYR A 70 -10.01 -17.17 1.18
N GLU A 71 -8.82 -16.59 1.39
CA GLU A 71 -7.80 -17.14 2.28
C GLU A 71 -7.60 -16.21 3.48
N LEU A 72 -7.68 -16.76 4.69
CA LEU A 72 -7.35 -16.05 5.93
C LEU A 72 -5.98 -16.51 6.44
N ALA A 73 -4.94 -15.75 6.09
CA ALA A 73 -3.55 -16.09 6.41
C ALA A 73 -3.13 -15.50 7.76
N ASN A 74 -2.69 -16.35 8.70
CA ASN A 74 -2.15 -15.91 9.99
C ASN A 74 -0.78 -15.24 9.82
N GLN A 75 -0.61 -14.06 10.43
CA GLN A 75 0.65 -13.32 10.45
C GLN A 75 1.40 -13.61 11.76
N SER A 76 2.19 -14.69 11.78
CA SER A 76 2.96 -15.11 12.95
C SER A 76 4.34 -14.45 13.06
N THR A 77 4.74 -13.65 12.07
CA THR A 77 6.00 -12.89 12.05
C THR A 77 5.84 -11.54 12.76
N ASP A 78 6.93 -11.00 13.34
CA ASP A 78 6.89 -9.64 13.91
C ASP A 78 6.88 -8.56 12.82
N SER A 79 7.11 -8.94 11.56
CA SER A 79 7.09 -8.02 10.44
C SER A 79 5.65 -7.66 10.08
N PRO A 80 5.26 -6.37 10.15
CA PRO A 80 3.94 -5.91 9.73
C PRO A 80 3.74 -6.07 8.23
N PHE A 81 2.48 -5.94 7.78
CA PHE A 81 2.14 -6.03 6.37
C PHE A 81 2.86 -4.94 5.56
N SER A 82 3.76 -5.37 4.69
CA SER A 82 4.52 -4.46 3.83
C SER A 82 3.69 -4.04 2.63
N TYR A 83 2.80 -3.06 2.85
CA TYR A 83 1.87 -2.59 1.82
C TYR A 83 2.56 -2.22 0.50
N HIS A 84 3.72 -1.57 0.54
CA HIS A 84 4.48 -1.21 -0.66
C HIS A 84 4.99 -2.43 -1.43
N LEU A 85 5.37 -3.52 -0.76
CA LEU A 85 5.74 -4.79 -1.41
C LEU A 85 4.52 -5.47 -2.03
N HIS A 86 3.38 -5.41 -1.35
CA HIS A 86 2.12 -5.90 -1.92
C HIS A 86 1.73 -5.13 -3.19
N LEU A 87 1.77 -3.79 -3.14
CA LEU A 87 1.51 -2.94 -4.32
C LEU A 87 2.46 -3.25 -5.47
N LYS A 88 3.75 -3.49 -5.18
CA LYS A 88 4.74 -3.88 -6.19
C LYS A 88 4.39 -5.23 -6.82
N ALA A 89 4.05 -6.23 -6.01
CA ALA A 89 3.67 -7.55 -6.50
C ALA A 89 2.41 -7.51 -7.37
N GLU A 90 1.39 -6.72 -6.98
CA GLU A 90 0.20 -6.51 -7.80
C GLU A 90 0.53 -5.82 -9.13
N LEU A 91 1.44 -4.83 -9.13
CA LEU A 91 1.92 -4.18 -10.35
C LEU A 91 2.65 -5.15 -11.28
N GLU A 92 3.56 -5.96 -10.73
CA GLU A 92 4.31 -6.97 -11.49
C GLU A 92 3.37 -8.00 -12.12
N LYS A 93 2.43 -8.53 -11.35
CA LYS A 93 1.40 -9.45 -11.82
C LYS A 93 0.53 -8.83 -12.92
N ALA A 94 0.10 -7.58 -12.76
CA ALA A 94 -0.71 -6.89 -13.74
C ALA A 94 0.05 -6.64 -15.05
N ILE A 95 1.37 -6.41 -14.99
CA ILE A 95 2.24 -6.31 -16.17
C ILE A 95 2.39 -7.67 -16.85
N GLU A 96 2.62 -8.74 -16.09
CA GLU A 96 2.80 -10.10 -16.61
C GLU A 96 1.53 -10.63 -17.30
N THR A 97 0.37 -10.37 -16.73
CA THR A 97 -0.94 -10.80 -17.26
C THR A 97 -1.52 -9.84 -18.30
N GLY A 98 -0.92 -8.66 -18.48
CA GLY A 98 -1.43 -7.60 -19.34
C GLY A 98 -2.69 -6.89 -18.81
N GLN A 99 -3.13 -7.20 -17.59
CA GLN A 99 -4.34 -6.66 -16.97
C GLN A 99 -4.07 -5.33 -16.26
N LEU A 100 -3.58 -4.33 -17.00
CA LEU A 100 -3.28 -3.01 -16.46
C LEU A 100 -4.52 -2.09 -16.46
N HIS A 101 -4.98 -1.76 -15.26
CA HIS A 101 -6.04 -0.79 -14.98
C HIS A 101 -5.50 0.55 -14.46
N LYS A 102 -6.35 1.59 -14.48
CA LYS A 102 -5.99 2.95 -14.03
C LYS A 102 -5.53 3.02 -12.57
N TYR A 103 -6.15 2.24 -11.68
CA TYR A 103 -5.79 2.25 -10.25
C TYR A 103 -4.34 1.77 -10.01
N HIS A 104 -3.73 1.02 -10.93
CA HIS A 104 -2.31 0.65 -10.82
C HIS A 104 -1.37 1.87 -10.84
N PHE A 105 -1.77 2.99 -11.46
CA PHE A 105 -0.97 4.22 -11.37
C PHE A 105 -0.95 4.80 -9.95
N ASN A 106 -2.05 4.64 -9.19
CA ASN A 106 -2.07 4.98 -7.76
C ASN A 106 -1.08 4.13 -6.97
N PHE A 107 -0.98 2.84 -7.30
CA PHE A 107 -0.04 1.93 -6.64
C PHE A 107 1.39 2.38 -6.87
N LEU A 108 1.75 2.69 -8.12
CA LEU A 108 3.07 3.23 -8.45
C LEU A 108 3.32 4.56 -7.73
N ARG A 109 2.35 5.49 -7.72
CA ARG A 109 2.46 6.78 -7.02
C ARG A 109 2.77 6.58 -5.53
N ASN A 110 2.04 5.68 -4.87
CA ASN A 110 2.22 5.40 -3.44
C ASN A 110 3.62 4.84 -3.14
N ILE A 111 4.11 3.92 -4.00
CA ILE A 111 5.46 3.36 -3.86
C ILE A 111 6.50 4.46 -4.03
N LEU A 112 6.36 5.33 -5.04
CA LEU A 112 7.30 6.43 -5.29
C LEU A 112 7.32 7.43 -4.12
N GLU A 113 6.17 7.83 -3.59
CA GLU A 113 6.07 8.73 -2.43
C GLU A 113 6.75 8.16 -1.18
N LYS A 114 6.44 6.90 -0.83
CA LYS A 114 7.07 6.25 0.31
C LYS A 114 8.57 6.10 0.12
N THR A 115 8.99 5.80 -1.10
CA THR A 115 10.40 5.67 -1.43
C THR A 115 11.10 7.03 -1.32
N SER A 116 10.50 8.13 -1.82
CA SER A 116 11.11 9.46 -1.76
C SER A 116 11.26 9.93 -0.32
N THR A 117 10.24 9.71 0.52
CA THR A 117 10.34 9.98 1.97
C THR A 117 11.46 9.15 2.61
N PHE A 118 11.55 7.85 2.30
CA PHE A 118 12.57 6.98 2.87
C PHE A 118 14.00 7.39 2.48
N VAL A 119 14.20 7.86 1.24
CA VAL A 119 15.52 8.30 0.75
C VAL A 119 15.81 9.78 1.01
N GLY A 120 14.88 10.53 1.61
CA GLY A 120 15.06 11.95 1.95
C GLY A 120 14.93 12.92 0.77
N LEU A 121 14.14 12.57 -0.27
CA LEU A 121 13.79 13.47 -1.36
C LEU A 121 12.49 14.23 -1.05
N GLU A 122 12.45 15.52 -1.34
CA GLU A 122 11.24 16.35 -1.18
C GLU A 122 10.13 15.96 -2.15
N LYS A 123 10.52 15.50 -3.34
CA LYS A 123 9.64 15.22 -4.47
C LYS A 123 9.82 13.79 -4.95
N TRP A 124 8.70 13.08 -5.12
CA TRP A 124 8.70 11.73 -5.68
C TRP A 124 9.11 11.74 -7.16
N GLU A 125 8.90 12.85 -7.89
CA GLU A 125 9.31 13.00 -9.29
C GLU A 125 10.83 12.84 -9.45
N ASP A 126 11.60 13.17 -8.41
CA ASP A 126 13.06 13.07 -8.44
C ASP A 126 13.58 11.63 -8.46
N LEU A 127 12.70 10.67 -8.20
CA LEU A 127 12.97 9.25 -8.34
C LEU A 127 12.85 8.77 -9.80
N LEU A 128 12.16 9.49 -10.67
CA LEU A 128 11.94 9.08 -12.04
C LEU A 128 13.23 9.15 -12.87
N PRO A 129 13.32 8.35 -13.97
CA PRO A 129 14.39 8.49 -14.96
C PRO A 129 14.54 9.94 -15.42
N LYS A 130 15.79 10.42 -15.43
CA LYS A 130 16.13 11.79 -15.85
C LYS A 130 16.29 11.85 -17.37
N THR A 131 15.87 12.96 -17.97
CA THR A 131 16.12 13.29 -19.38
C THR A 131 17.58 13.69 -19.60
N GLU A 132 17.97 13.95 -20.85
CA GLU A 132 19.32 14.44 -21.20
C GLU A 132 19.67 15.75 -20.47
N ASP A 133 18.65 16.56 -20.17
CA ASP A 133 18.78 17.83 -19.43
C ASP A 133 18.92 17.64 -17.91
N GLY A 134 18.83 16.41 -17.40
CA GLY A 134 18.96 16.09 -15.97
C GLY A 134 17.67 16.19 -15.16
N ASP A 135 16.55 16.55 -15.80
CA ASP A 135 15.24 16.72 -15.17
C ASP A 135 14.36 15.47 -15.29
N PRO A 136 13.38 15.23 -14.38
CA PRO A 136 12.38 14.18 -14.56
C PRO A 136 11.62 14.36 -15.87
N ASN A 137 11.32 13.25 -16.56
CA ASN A 137 10.54 13.29 -17.79
C ASN A 137 9.14 13.90 -17.54
N PRO A 138 8.80 15.08 -18.12
CA PRO A 138 7.53 15.75 -17.86
C PRO A 138 6.30 14.94 -18.29
N TYR A 139 6.47 14.04 -19.27
CA TYR A 139 5.41 13.17 -19.74
C TYR A 139 5.08 12.07 -18.72
N GLU A 140 6.10 11.44 -18.13
CA GLU A 140 5.95 10.41 -17.08
C GLU A 140 5.28 10.99 -15.83
N VAL A 141 5.74 12.18 -15.40
CA VAL A 141 5.12 12.91 -14.27
C VAL A 141 3.64 13.18 -14.53
N ARG A 142 3.31 13.63 -15.74
CA ARG A 142 1.94 13.95 -16.13
C ARG A 142 1.04 12.70 -16.14
N ILE A 143 1.49 11.59 -16.71
CA ILE A 143 0.71 10.36 -16.75
C ILE A 143 0.41 9.88 -15.34
N ILE A 144 1.42 9.86 -14.47
CA ILE A 144 1.26 9.42 -13.10
C ILE A 144 0.26 10.33 -12.36
N ASN A 145 0.42 11.66 -12.44
CA ASN A 145 -0.50 12.59 -11.77
C ASN A 145 -1.93 12.50 -12.31
N PHE A 146 -2.10 12.49 -13.64
CA PHE A 146 -3.41 12.40 -14.27
C PHE A 146 -4.14 11.10 -13.92
N SER A 147 -3.42 9.99 -13.96
CA SER A 147 -3.98 8.67 -13.68
C SER A 147 -4.18 8.43 -12.18
N SER A 148 -3.53 9.24 -11.32
CA SER A 148 -3.67 9.14 -9.86
C SER A 148 -4.72 10.10 -9.26
N HIS A 149 -5.15 11.12 -10.00
CA HIS A 149 -6.12 12.14 -9.53
C HIS A 149 -7.50 12.02 -10.19
N SER A 150 -7.70 11.10 -11.14
CA SER A 150 -9.04 10.87 -11.67
C SER A 150 -9.92 10.28 -10.56
N LYS A 151 -10.81 11.09 -9.99
CA LYS A 151 -11.85 10.71 -9.01
C LYS A 151 -12.90 9.76 -9.62
N HIS A 152 -12.49 8.65 -10.18
CA HIS A 152 -13.39 7.66 -10.77
C HIS A 152 -13.23 6.36 -10.00
N SER A 153 -14.36 5.89 -9.47
CA SER A 153 -14.52 4.74 -8.59
C SER A 153 -13.73 3.52 -9.04
N ASP A 154 -13.26 2.72 -8.07
CA ASP A 154 -12.57 1.44 -8.24
C ASP A 154 -13.30 0.40 -9.14
N ASN A 155 -14.54 0.69 -9.57
CA ASN A 155 -15.39 -0.20 -10.38
C ASN A 155 -15.52 0.18 -11.87
N GLU A 156 -14.93 1.28 -12.36
CA GLU A 156 -14.91 1.53 -13.81
C GLU A 156 -13.60 1.04 -14.44
N VAL A 157 -13.69 -0.06 -15.19
CA VAL A 157 -12.63 -0.55 -16.07
C VAL A 157 -12.51 0.42 -17.26
N VAL A 158 -11.97 1.62 -17.03
CA VAL A 158 -11.59 2.49 -18.13
C VAL A 158 -10.27 1.95 -18.67
N GLU A 159 -10.33 1.42 -19.88
CA GLU A 159 -9.19 0.87 -20.57
C GLU A 159 -8.03 1.87 -20.60
N VAL A 160 -6.85 1.44 -20.14
CA VAL A 160 -5.64 2.25 -20.14
C VAL A 160 -5.07 2.25 -21.56
N PRO A 161 -4.83 3.41 -22.21
CA PRO A 161 -4.20 3.47 -23.52
C PRO A 161 -2.87 2.71 -23.55
N ASP A 162 -2.55 2.03 -24.66
CA ASP A 162 -1.33 1.21 -24.78
C ASP A 162 -0.04 1.99 -24.49
N GLU A 163 -0.03 3.28 -24.82
CA GLU A 163 1.08 4.16 -24.50
C GLU A 163 1.29 4.30 -22.99
N HIS A 164 0.21 4.50 -22.23
CA HIS A 164 0.26 4.60 -20.77
C HIS A 164 0.65 3.24 -20.15
N ARG A 165 0.17 2.11 -20.71
CA ARG A 165 0.57 0.77 -20.29
C ARG A 165 2.09 0.56 -20.44
N ARG A 166 2.67 1.01 -21.57
CA ARG A 166 4.12 0.95 -21.81
C ARG A 166 4.90 1.79 -20.80
N VAL A 167 4.45 3.01 -20.51
CA VAL A 167 5.10 3.88 -19.52
C VAL A 167 5.05 3.25 -18.12
N LEU A 168 3.88 2.78 -17.68
CA LEU A 168 3.74 2.12 -16.37
C LEU A 168 4.67 0.91 -16.26
N SER A 169 4.69 0.05 -17.28
CA SER A 169 5.56 -1.14 -17.31
C SER A 169 7.05 -0.78 -17.27
N PHE A 170 7.43 0.28 -18.00
CA PHE A 170 8.79 0.79 -17.98
C PHE A 170 9.18 1.29 -16.58
N LEU A 171 8.34 2.10 -15.94
CA LEU A 171 8.62 2.68 -14.63
C LEU A 171 8.64 1.63 -13.52
N VAL A 172 7.75 0.64 -13.54
CA VAL A 172 7.76 -0.47 -12.57
C VAL A 172 9.05 -1.29 -12.67
N LYS A 173 9.54 -1.58 -13.89
CA LYS A 173 10.84 -2.25 -14.08
C LYS A 173 12.00 -1.41 -13.55
N LYS A 174 11.89 -0.08 -13.63
CA LYS A 174 12.89 0.84 -13.08
C LYS A 174 12.87 0.93 -11.55
N LEU A 175 11.77 0.56 -10.87
CA LEU A 175 11.73 0.55 -9.39
C LEU A 175 12.89 -0.26 -8.79
N ASP A 176 13.18 -1.45 -9.33
CA ASP A 176 14.28 -2.29 -8.83
C ASP A 176 15.65 -1.66 -9.03
N GLU A 177 15.86 -0.96 -10.16
CA GLU A 177 17.08 -0.20 -10.41
C GLU A 177 17.19 0.98 -9.43
N MET A 178 16.08 1.68 -9.18
CA MET A 178 16.01 2.82 -8.27
C MET A 178 16.30 2.40 -6.82
N TYR A 179 15.76 1.26 -6.38
CA TYR A 179 16.09 0.66 -5.08
C TYR A 179 17.57 0.28 -4.99
N ARG A 180 18.14 -0.34 -6.04
CA ARG A 180 19.54 -0.80 -6.05
C ARG A 180 20.56 0.33 -6.15
N LEU A 181 20.31 1.35 -6.97
CA LEU A 181 21.23 2.47 -7.24
C LEU A 181 21.49 3.34 -6.00
N ARG A 182 20.52 3.42 -5.08
CA ARG A 182 20.57 4.34 -3.93
C ARG A 182 20.84 3.64 -2.58
N MET A 183 20.67 2.31 -2.49
CA MET A 183 21.12 1.52 -1.33
C MET A 183 22.63 1.25 -1.27
N ARG A 184 23.40 1.57 -2.33
CA ARG A 184 24.89 1.50 -2.34
C ARG A 184 25.58 2.77 -1.84
N THR A 185 24.81 3.82 -1.52
CA THR A 185 25.32 5.13 -1.09
C THR A 185 25.31 5.34 0.43
N LYS A 186 25.20 4.25 1.22
CA LYS A 186 25.43 4.27 2.67
C LYS A 186 26.73 3.58 3.02
#